data_AF-A0A1H8TGY7-F1
#
_entry.id   AF-A0A1H8TGY7-F1
#
_cell.length_a   1.000
_cell.length_b   1.000
_cell.length_c   1.000
_cell.angle_alpha   90.00
_cell.angle_beta   90.00
_cell.angle_gamma   90.00
#
_symmetry.space_group_name_H-M   'P 1'
#
loop_
_entity.id
_entity.type
_entity.pdbx_description
1 polymer ?
#
loop_
_entity_poly.entity_id
_entity_poly.type
_entity_poly.pdbx_seq_one_letter_code
_entity_poly.pdbx_strand_id
1 'polypeptide(L)'
;MNGIDFGQELKRIRTTTGISSKVLSSKVGKAVTYVSQLENGKIKNPDYNTCYALLNELGVDESKIEGILDFFGFISPEKEKANLEMNIKLMEQEEEKWASGWYSKRYDEIHKKQSIFENTLSSFIQFDLSRAERVIGNLAMLTEEEEDFEFFCSLFENNIASLDSKSKREVLRWVAEYVRNKQNDAFFADDEIDTEDMER
;
A
#
# COMPACT_ATOMS: atom_id res chain seq x y z
N MET A 1 -10.40 -16.83 2.23
CA MET A 1 -11.04 -17.13 3.52
C MET A 1 -12.43 -17.60 3.18
N ASN A 2 -12.68 -18.89 3.42
CA ASN A 2 -13.58 -19.71 2.61
C ASN A 2 -14.90 -19.99 3.35
N GLY A 3 -15.93 -20.47 2.64
CA GLY A 3 -17.25 -20.83 3.20
C GLY A 3 -17.26 -21.83 4.38
N ILE A 4 -16.10 -22.40 4.74
CA ILE A 4 -15.89 -23.15 5.98
C ILE A 4 -16.04 -22.24 7.20
N ASP A 5 -15.43 -21.05 7.17
CA ASP A 5 -15.44 -20.11 8.30
C ASP A 5 -16.85 -19.54 8.51
N PHE A 6 -17.54 -19.22 7.40
CA PHE A 6 -18.95 -18.85 7.43
C PHE A 6 -19.85 -19.97 7.97
N GLY A 7 -19.62 -21.22 7.54
CA GLY A 7 -20.38 -22.37 8.02
C GLY A 7 -20.27 -22.54 9.54
N GLN A 8 -19.08 -22.34 10.12
CA GLN A 8 -18.88 -22.39 11.57
C GLN A 8 -19.60 -21.24 12.28
N GLU A 9 -19.54 -20.03 11.73
CA GLU A 9 -20.23 -18.87 12.32
C GLU A 9 -21.75 -19.01 12.25
N LEU A 10 -22.27 -19.49 11.12
CA LEU A 10 -23.69 -19.81 10.96
C LEU A 10 -24.14 -20.84 12.00
N LYS A 11 -23.33 -21.88 12.25
CA LYS A 11 -23.60 -22.89 13.29
C LYS A 11 -23.65 -22.27 14.68
N ARG A 12 -22.73 -21.36 14.99
CA ARG A 12 -22.68 -20.65 16.28
C ARG A 12 -23.95 -19.81 16.50
N ILE A 13 -24.36 -19.04 15.50
CA ILE A 13 -25.58 -18.22 15.57
C ILE A 13 -26.81 -19.12 15.70
N ARG A 14 -26.93 -20.15 14.86
CA ARG A 14 -28.06 -21.09 14.88
C ARG A 14 -28.22 -21.83 16.20
N THR A 15 -27.11 -22.28 16.79
CA THR A 15 -27.15 -22.99 18.08
C THR A 15 -27.59 -22.06 19.21
N THR A 16 -27.22 -20.79 19.15
CA THR A 16 -27.65 -19.76 20.11
C THR A 16 -29.14 -19.48 20.01
N THR A 17 -29.72 -19.54 18.81
CA THR A 17 -31.17 -19.33 18.59
C THR A 17 -32.02 -20.59 18.80
N GLY A 18 -31.42 -21.75 19.04
CA GLY A 18 -32.12 -23.01 19.32
C GLY A 18 -32.79 -23.67 18.12
N ILE A 19 -32.50 -23.24 16.89
CA ILE A 19 -33.11 -23.79 15.66
C ILE A 19 -32.28 -25.00 15.17
N SER A 20 -32.93 -26.09 14.76
CA SER A 20 -32.21 -27.25 14.17
C SER A 20 -31.79 -26.98 12.71
N SER A 21 -30.68 -27.57 12.25
CA SER A 21 -30.21 -27.41 10.85
C SER A 21 -31.26 -27.86 9.82
N LYS A 22 -32.08 -28.87 10.17
CA LYS A 22 -33.19 -29.34 9.33
C LYS A 22 -34.28 -28.29 9.20
N VAL A 23 -34.70 -27.71 10.32
CA VAL A 23 -35.74 -26.65 10.33
C VAL A 23 -35.25 -25.44 9.56
N LEU A 24 -34.02 -24.98 9.81
CA LEU A 24 -33.45 -23.83 9.10
C LEU A 24 -33.37 -24.08 7.59
N SER A 25 -32.92 -25.27 7.16
CA SER A 25 -32.87 -25.64 5.74
C SER A 25 -34.26 -25.60 5.08
N SER A 26 -35.28 -26.12 5.76
CA SER A 26 -36.65 -26.12 5.26
C SER A 26 -37.23 -24.70 5.16
N LYS A 27 -36.92 -23.82 6.12
CA LYS A 27 -37.38 -22.43 6.09
C LYS A 27 -36.82 -21.65 4.90
N VAL A 28 -35.56 -21.86 4.53
CA VAL A 28 -34.94 -21.21 3.37
C VAL A 28 -35.19 -21.96 2.04
N GLY A 29 -36.09 -22.95 2.02
CA GLY A 29 -36.46 -23.67 0.80
C GLY A 29 -35.34 -24.54 0.20
N LYS A 30 -34.35 -24.97 1.00
CA LYS A 30 -33.25 -25.84 0.56
C LYS A 30 -33.46 -27.28 1.05
N ALA A 31 -32.67 -28.20 0.49
CA ALA A 31 -32.65 -29.60 0.92
C ALA A 31 -32.36 -29.69 2.43
N VAL A 32 -33.00 -30.62 3.14
CA VAL A 32 -32.89 -30.79 4.61
C VAL A 32 -31.44 -30.93 5.11
N THR A 33 -30.54 -31.42 4.25
CA THR A 33 -29.11 -31.60 4.54
C THR A 33 -28.26 -30.36 4.26
N TYR A 34 -28.80 -29.33 3.61
CA TYR A 34 -28.06 -28.19 3.08
C TYR A 34 -27.32 -27.42 4.17
N VAL A 35 -28.02 -26.98 5.23
CA VAL A 35 -27.37 -26.24 6.33
C VAL A 35 -26.31 -27.11 7.01
N SER A 36 -26.58 -28.39 7.23
CA SER A 36 -25.57 -29.30 7.82
C SER A 36 -24.32 -29.44 6.93
N GLN A 37 -24.50 -29.51 5.61
CA GLN A 37 -23.38 -29.56 4.67
C GLN A 37 -22.60 -28.24 4.63
N LEU A 38 -23.29 -27.10 4.70
CA LEU A 38 -22.70 -25.77 4.78
C LEU A 38 -21.89 -25.59 6.06
N GLU A 39 -22.47 -25.91 7.22
CA GLU A 39 -21.83 -25.81 8.55
C GLU A 39 -20.57 -26.68 8.66
N ASN A 40 -20.52 -27.79 7.92
CA ASN A 40 -19.37 -28.69 7.89
C ASN A 40 -18.42 -28.42 6.71
N GLY A 41 -18.58 -27.31 5.98
CA GLY A 41 -17.67 -26.91 4.90
C GLY A 41 -17.74 -27.79 3.65
N LYS A 42 -18.78 -28.62 3.49
CA LYS A 42 -18.98 -29.45 2.29
C LYS A 42 -19.47 -28.63 1.09
N ILE A 43 -20.07 -27.47 1.35
CA ILE A 43 -20.49 -26.51 0.33
C ILE A 43 -19.42 -25.43 0.25
N LYS A 44 -18.65 -25.44 -0.84
CA LYS A 44 -17.50 -24.53 -1.01
C LYS A 44 -17.94 -23.11 -1.39
N ASN A 45 -18.94 -23.00 -2.26
CA ASN A 45 -19.42 -21.73 -2.81
C ASN A 45 -20.94 -21.63 -2.61
N PRO A 46 -21.42 -21.34 -1.38
CA PRO A 46 -22.84 -21.08 -1.17
C PRO A 46 -23.22 -19.74 -1.83
N ASP A 47 -24.45 -19.66 -2.31
CA ASP A 47 -25.00 -18.49 -2.99
C ASP A 47 -25.31 -17.35 -1.99
N TYR A 48 -25.04 -16.10 -2.38
CA TYR A 48 -25.24 -14.91 -1.54
C TYR A 48 -26.67 -14.82 -1.00
N ASN A 49 -27.67 -14.94 -1.87
CA ASN A 49 -29.08 -14.83 -1.50
C ASN A 49 -29.48 -15.92 -0.51
N THR A 50 -28.95 -17.13 -0.70
CA THR A 50 -29.14 -18.24 0.23
C THR A 50 -28.51 -17.95 1.60
N CYS A 51 -27.30 -17.39 1.65
CA CYS A 51 -26.65 -17.02 2.91
C CYS A 51 -27.36 -15.86 3.62
N TYR A 52 -27.83 -14.88 2.86
CA TYR A 52 -28.66 -13.78 3.35
C TYR A 52 -29.94 -14.30 4.01
N ALA A 53 -30.68 -15.17 3.31
CA ALA A 53 -31.92 -15.75 3.83
C ALA A 53 -31.68 -16.56 5.12
N LEU A 54 -30.57 -17.28 5.20
CA LEU A 54 -30.19 -18.04 6.41
C LEU A 54 -29.96 -17.13 7.61
N LEU A 55 -29.21 -16.04 7.44
CA LEU A 55 -28.95 -15.08 8.53
C LEU A 55 -30.22 -14.33 8.95
N ASN A 56 -31.07 -13.97 7.97
CA ASN A 56 -32.34 -13.31 8.23
C ASN A 56 -33.29 -14.21 9.06
N GLU A 57 -33.40 -15.50 8.71
CA GLU A 57 -34.19 -16.48 9.47
C GLU A 57 -33.66 -16.76 10.89
N LEU A 58 -32.39 -16.47 11.13
CA LEU A 58 -31.75 -16.53 12.45
C LEU A 58 -31.94 -15.24 13.26
N GLY A 59 -32.63 -14.23 12.72
CA GLY A 59 -32.92 -12.97 13.41
C GLY A 59 -31.73 -12.01 13.45
N VAL A 60 -30.76 -12.16 12.54
CA VAL A 60 -29.71 -11.16 12.36
C VAL A 60 -30.32 -9.91 11.76
N ASP A 61 -30.00 -8.75 12.33
CA ASP A 61 -30.47 -7.45 11.83
C ASP A 61 -30.05 -7.25 10.36
N GLU A 62 -31.02 -6.90 9.49
CA GLU A 62 -30.80 -6.74 8.05
C GLU A 62 -29.65 -5.77 7.74
N SER A 63 -29.47 -4.72 8.54
CA SER A 63 -28.38 -3.74 8.36
C SER A 63 -26.99 -4.33 8.59
N LYS A 64 -26.89 -5.50 9.23
CA LYS A 64 -25.63 -6.19 9.55
C LYS A 64 -25.36 -7.39 8.66
N ILE A 65 -26.38 -7.97 8.04
CA ILE A 65 -26.26 -9.19 7.23
C ILE A 65 -25.25 -8.96 6.10
N GLU A 66 -25.39 -7.86 5.37
CA GLU A 66 -24.51 -7.55 4.24
C GLU A 66 -23.05 -7.42 4.67
N GLY A 67 -22.76 -6.74 5.78
CA GLY A 67 -21.40 -6.63 6.31
C GLY A 67 -20.80 -7.96 6.77
N ILE A 68 -21.62 -8.86 7.33
CA ILE A 68 -21.19 -10.23 7.66
C ILE A 68 -20.87 -11.01 6.38
N LEU A 69 -21.73 -10.93 5.37
CA LEU A 69 -21.54 -11.62 4.10
C LEU A 69 -20.30 -11.11 3.35
N ASP A 70 -20.10 -9.79 3.30
CA ASP A 70 -18.90 -9.16 2.75
C ASP A 70 -17.63 -9.65 3.47
N PHE A 71 -17.64 -9.74 4.81
CA PHE A 71 -16.52 -10.25 5.61
C PHE A 71 -16.12 -11.68 5.23
N PHE A 72 -17.10 -12.52 4.89
CA PHE A 72 -16.86 -13.90 4.42
C PHE A 72 -16.69 -14.02 2.90
N GLY A 73 -16.64 -12.89 2.17
CA GLY A 73 -16.41 -12.86 0.73
C GLY A 73 -17.64 -13.21 -0.12
N PHE A 74 -18.85 -13.16 0.44
CA PHE A 74 -20.09 -13.27 -0.31
C PHE A 74 -20.53 -11.88 -0.76
N ILE A 75 -20.21 -11.55 -2.00
CA ILE A 75 -20.56 -10.27 -2.61
C ILE A 75 -21.95 -10.37 -3.24
N SER A 76 -22.78 -9.34 -3.10
CA SER A 76 -24.07 -9.30 -3.77
C SER A 76 -23.91 -9.19 -5.29
N PRO A 77 -24.85 -9.72 -6.10
CA PRO A 77 -24.81 -9.57 -7.54
C PRO A 77 -24.74 -8.10 -8.01
N GLU A 78 -25.40 -7.19 -7.28
CA GLU A 78 -25.37 -5.76 -7.56
C GLU A 78 -23.98 -5.16 -7.35
N LYS A 79 -23.31 -5.52 -6.24
CA LYS A 79 -21.92 -5.08 -5.98
C LYS A 79 -20.94 -5.68 -6.97
N GLU A 80 -21.11 -6.95 -7.33
CA GLU A 80 -20.27 -7.61 -8.33
C GLU A 80 -20.37 -6.88 -9.67
N LYS A 81 -21.59 -6.53 -10.09
CA LYS A 81 -21.82 -5.75 -11.31
C LYS A 81 -21.20 -4.36 -11.23
N ALA A 82 -21.38 -3.64 -10.11
CA ALA A 82 -20.80 -2.32 -9.91
C ALA A 82 -19.26 -2.35 -9.95
N ASN A 83 -18.65 -3.35 -9.33
CA ASN A 83 -17.20 -3.57 -9.36
C ASN A 83 -16.72 -3.85 -10.79
N LEU A 84 -17.45 -4.66 -11.56
CA LEU A 84 -17.13 -4.95 -12.94
C LEU A 84 -17.22 -3.70 -13.83
N GLU A 85 -18.30 -2.92 -13.68
CA GLU A 85 -18.48 -1.64 -14.39
C GLU A 85 -17.35 -0.65 -14.06
N MET A 86 -16.95 -0.55 -12.79
CA MET A 86 -15.83 0.29 -12.38
C MET A 86 -14.50 -0.19 -12.98
N ASN A 87 -14.24 -1.48 -13.00
CA ASN A 87 -13.03 -2.05 -13.60
C ASN A 87 -12.98 -1.81 -15.11
N ILE A 88 -14.08 -2.00 -15.82
CA ILE A 88 -14.18 -1.69 -17.26
C ILE A 88 -13.85 -0.22 -17.50
N LYS A 89 -14.44 0.69 -16.72
CA LYS A 89 -14.17 2.13 -16.83
C LYS A 89 -12.70 2.48 -16.59
N LEU A 90 -12.05 1.86 -15.61
CA LEU A 90 -10.62 2.06 -15.35
C LEU A 90 -9.78 1.58 -16.52
N MET A 91 -10.10 0.41 -17.07
CA MET A 91 -9.41 -0.13 -18.26
C MET A 91 -9.57 0.79 -19.47
N GLU A 92 -10.78 1.28 -19.75
CA GLU A 92 -11.05 2.23 -20.84
C GLU A 92 -10.21 3.52 -20.68
N GLN A 93 -10.11 4.04 -19.45
CA GLN A 93 -9.27 5.21 -19.17
C GLN A 93 -7.78 4.96 -19.39
N GLU A 94 -7.28 3.77 -19.05
CA GLU A 94 -5.90 3.39 -19.31
C GLU A 94 -5.63 3.21 -20.81
N GLU A 95 -6.57 2.61 -21.53
CA GLU A 95 -6.49 2.46 -22.98
C GLU A 95 -6.53 3.83 -23.68
N GLU A 96 -7.34 4.77 -23.21
CA GLU A 96 -7.37 6.15 -23.71
C GLU A 96 -6.04 6.87 -23.46
N LYS A 97 -5.42 6.71 -22.28
CA LYS A 97 -4.07 7.23 -22.00
C LYS A 97 -3.02 6.64 -22.92
N TRP A 98 -3.12 5.34 -23.21
CA TRP A 98 -2.23 4.67 -24.15
C TRP A 98 -2.41 5.18 -25.58
N ALA A 99 -3.65 5.18 -26.08
CA ALA A 99 -4.00 5.57 -27.45
C ALA A 99 -3.74 7.06 -27.73
N SER A 100 -3.95 7.93 -26.76
CA SER A 100 -3.63 9.37 -26.87
C SER A 100 -2.12 9.67 -26.91
N GLY A 101 -1.27 8.65 -26.71
CA GLY A 101 0.17 8.82 -26.64
C GLY A 101 0.62 9.56 -25.38
N TRP A 102 -0.22 9.65 -24.34
CA TRP A 102 0.07 10.37 -23.11
C TRP A 102 1.37 9.86 -22.45
N TYR A 103 1.57 8.54 -22.42
CA TYR A 103 2.79 7.93 -21.90
C TYR A 103 4.03 8.30 -22.72
N SER A 104 3.94 8.19 -24.05
CA SER A 104 5.02 8.55 -24.96
C SER A 104 5.42 10.02 -24.80
N LYS A 105 4.43 10.91 -24.73
CA LYS A 105 4.66 12.34 -24.55
C LYS A 105 5.31 12.65 -23.20
N ARG A 106 4.85 12.03 -22.11
CA ARG A 106 5.43 12.23 -20.77
C ARG A 106 6.82 11.64 -20.65
N TYR A 107 7.06 10.51 -21.30
CA TYR A 107 8.39 9.90 -21.43
C TYR A 107 9.35 10.86 -22.17
N ASP A 108 8.94 11.40 -23.32
CA ASP A 108 9.72 12.39 -24.06
C ASP A 108 10.01 13.65 -23.25
N GLU A 109 9.04 14.14 -22.47
CA GLU A 109 9.22 15.30 -21.59
C GLU A 109 10.24 15.03 -20.47
N ILE A 110 10.21 13.84 -19.88
CA ILE A 110 11.19 13.43 -18.85
C ILE A 110 12.58 13.27 -19.48
N HIS A 111 12.68 12.62 -20.64
CA HIS A 111 13.94 12.45 -21.37
C HIS A 111 14.59 13.78 -21.77
N LYS A 112 13.79 14.76 -22.22
CA LYS A 112 14.30 16.11 -22.49
C LYS A 112 14.89 16.77 -21.24
N LYS A 113 14.22 16.62 -20.09
CA LYS A 113 14.72 17.16 -18.81
C LYS A 113 15.97 16.44 -18.34
N GLN A 114 16.03 15.11 -18.49
CA GLN A 114 17.22 14.31 -18.21
C GLN A 114 18.41 14.80 -19.04
N SER A 115 18.24 14.99 -20.35
CA SER A 115 19.31 15.48 -21.22
C SER A 115 19.83 16.87 -20.79
N ILE A 116 18.94 17.78 -20.39
CA ILE A 116 19.35 19.09 -19.85
C ILE A 116 20.15 18.93 -18.56
N PHE A 117 19.71 18.05 -17.66
CA PHE A 117 20.39 17.76 -16.41
C PHE A 117 21.79 17.18 -16.63
N GLU A 118 21.93 16.17 -17.50
CA GLU A 118 23.21 15.56 -17.87
C GLU A 118 24.19 16.57 -18.46
N ASN A 119 23.72 17.43 -19.37
CA ASN A 119 24.54 18.51 -19.95
C ASN A 119 24.98 19.52 -18.88
N THR A 120 24.12 19.80 -17.91
CA THR A 120 24.42 20.72 -16.80
C THR A 120 25.48 20.11 -15.87
N LEU A 121 25.34 18.83 -15.50
CA LEU A 121 26.33 18.12 -14.69
C LEU A 121 27.67 18.01 -15.42
N SER A 122 27.65 17.71 -16.72
CA SER A 122 28.86 17.66 -17.54
C SER A 122 29.60 19.00 -17.56
N SER A 123 28.85 20.10 -17.74
CA SER A 123 29.40 21.45 -17.66
C SER A 123 29.96 21.76 -16.27
N PHE A 124 29.25 21.36 -15.21
CA PHE A 124 29.71 21.56 -13.84
C PHE A 124 31.04 20.84 -13.58
N ILE A 125 31.18 19.59 -14.03
CA ILE A 125 32.45 18.83 -13.96
C ILE A 125 33.57 19.56 -14.71
N GLN A 126 33.27 20.09 -15.90
CA GLN A 126 34.25 20.78 -16.73
C GLN A 126 34.78 22.07 -16.09
N PHE A 127 33.92 22.85 -15.44
CA PHE A 127 34.27 24.19 -14.96
C PHE A 127 34.65 24.25 -13.47
N ASP A 128 34.24 23.28 -12.65
CA ASP A 128 34.51 23.27 -11.21
C ASP A 128 34.70 21.84 -10.69
N LEU A 129 35.80 21.22 -11.14
CA LEU A 129 36.11 19.82 -10.87
C LEU A 129 36.17 19.51 -9.36
N SER A 130 36.77 20.37 -8.54
CA SER A 130 36.93 20.13 -7.10
C SER A 130 35.61 20.16 -6.33
N ARG A 131 34.64 20.98 -6.74
CA ARG A 131 33.28 20.90 -6.16
C ARG A 131 32.49 19.76 -6.79
N ALA A 132 32.68 19.50 -8.08
CA ALA A 132 32.00 18.42 -8.77
C ALA A 132 32.36 17.05 -8.19
N GLU A 133 33.62 16.77 -7.92
CA GLU A 133 34.06 15.51 -7.29
C GLU A 133 33.27 15.20 -6.00
N ARG A 134 33.14 16.19 -5.12
CA ARG A 134 32.39 16.04 -3.86
C ARG A 134 30.89 15.90 -4.08
N VAL A 135 30.31 16.77 -4.91
CA VAL A 135 28.85 16.79 -5.13
C VAL A 135 28.37 15.57 -5.90
N ILE A 136 29.07 15.20 -6.97
CA ILE A 136 28.75 14.01 -7.77
C ILE A 136 29.01 12.73 -6.98
N GLY A 137 30.09 12.67 -6.19
CA GLY A 137 30.35 11.55 -5.30
C GLY A 137 29.21 11.33 -4.30
N ASN A 138 28.74 12.38 -3.64
CA ASN A 138 27.61 12.29 -2.73
C ASN A 138 26.29 11.89 -3.44
N LEU A 139 26.06 12.39 -4.66
CA LEU A 139 24.89 12.00 -5.45
C LEU A 139 24.95 10.52 -5.83
N ALA A 140 26.13 9.99 -6.20
CA ALA A 140 26.30 8.58 -6.51
C ALA A 140 25.95 7.71 -5.30
N MET A 141 26.50 8.04 -4.12
CA MET A 141 26.18 7.32 -2.88
C MET A 141 24.69 7.32 -2.55
N LEU A 142 24.01 8.47 -2.73
CA LEU A 142 22.55 8.58 -2.53
C LEU A 142 21.71 7.77 -3.53
N THR A 143 22.32 7.17 -4.55
CA THR A 143 21.62 6.38 -5.57
C THR A 143 22.06 4.92 -5.60
N GLU A 144 22.98 4.51 -4.72
CA GLU A 144 23.50 3.14 -4.66
C GLU A 144 22.54 2.19 -3.92
N GLU A 145 22.06 2.59 -2.75
CA GLU A 145 21.20 1.78 -1.89
C GLU A 145 19.74 2.24 -1.95
N GLU A 146 18.80 1.30 -1.81
CA GLU A 146 17.36 1.57 -1.91
C GLU A 146 16.88 2.60 -0.87
N GLU A 147 17.34 2.50 0.38
CA GLU A 147 16.96 3.41 1.46
C GLU A 147 17.44 4.85 1.18
N ASP A 148 18.69 5.00 0.76
CA ASP A 148 19.27 6.31 0.43
C ASP A 148 18.63 6.91 -0.82
N PHE A 149 18.26 6.08 -1.79
CA PHE A 149 17.57 6.50 -3.00
C PHE A 149 16.14 7.00 -2.72
N GLU A 150 15.41 6.32 -1.84
CA GLU A 150 14.09 6.77 -1.39
C GLU A 150 14.19 8.09 -0.60
N PHE A 151 15.20 8.25 0.25
CA PHE A 151 15.50 9.52 0.90
C PHE A 151 15.80 10.63 -0.12
N PHE A 152 16.63 10.34 -1.13
CA PHE A 152 16.94 11.27 -2.21
C PHE A 152 15.67 11.69 -2.96
N CYS A 153 14.80 10.74 -3.34
CA CYS A 153 13.54 11.03 -4.01
C CYS A 153 12.65 11.92 -3.13
N SER A 154 12.49 11.56 -1.86
CA SER A 154 11.67 12.29 -0.87
C SER A 154 12.13 13.74 -0.69
N LEU A 155 13.44 13.99 -0.75
CA LEU A 155 13.99 15.35 -0.67
C LEU A 155 13.49 16.23 -1.84
N PHE A 156 13.38 15.67 -3.03
CA PHE A 156 13.03 16.40 -4.26
C PHE A 156 11.57 16.25 -4.71
N GLU A 157 10.72 15.53 -3.97
CA GLU A 157 9.26 15.55 -4.20
C GLU A 157 8.69 16.96 -4.10
N ASN A 158 9.26 17.78 -3.22
CA ASN A 158 8.92 19.19 -3.06
C ASN A 158 9.80 20.05 -3.95
N ASN A 159 9.21 21.07 -4.60
CA ASN A 159 9.97 22.00 -5.45
C ASN A 159 10.82 22.97 -4.61
N ILE A 160 11.98 22.53 -4.11
CA ILE A 160 12.91 23.34 -3.31
C ILE A 160 13.41 24.57 -4.10
N ALA A 161 13.42 24.51 -5.43
CA ALA A 161 13.84 25.65 -6.26
C ALA A 161 12.92 26.87 -6.08
N SER A 162 11.66 26.67 -5.69
CA SER A 162 10.68 27.72 -5.41
C SER A 162 10.96 28.55 -4.15
N LEU A 163 11.84 28.08 -3.26
CA LEU A 163 12.19 28.79 -2.04
C LEU A 163 12.90 30.12 -2.34
N ASP A 164 12.60 31.14 -1.53
CA ASP A 164 13.33 32.40 -1.56
C ASP A 164 14.77 32.26 -1.05
N SER A 165 15.58 33.29 -1.24
CA SER A 165 17.00 33.27 -0.87
C SER A 165 17.27 33.14 0.63
N LYS A 166 16.38 33.67 1.48
CA LYS A 166 16.51 33.54 2.93
C LYS A 166 16.20 32.10 3.35
N SER A 167 15.09 31.56 2.87
CA SER A 167 14.66 30.18 3.14
C SER A 167 15.71 29.16 2.68
N LYS A 168 16.30 29.34 1.49
CA LYS A 168 17.42 28.50 1.00
C LYS A 168 18.63 28.49 1.94
N ARG A 169 18.99 29.66 2.49
CA ARG A 169 20.11 29.75 3.45
C ARG A 169 19.79 29.08 4.78
N GLU A 170 18.56 29.18 5.25
CA GLU A 170 18.12 28.53 6.49
C GLU A 170 18.18 27.00 6.36
N VAL A 171 17.70 26.45 5.24
CA VAL A 171 17.81 25.01 4.94
C VAL A 171 19.26 24.55 4.91
N LEU A 172 20.14 25.27 4.19
CA LEU A 172 21.56 24.94 4.14
C LEU A 172 22.22 24.95 5.53
N ARG A 173 21.87 25.93 6.36
CA ARG A 173 22.38 26.01 7.74
C ARG A 173 21.94 24.79 8.54
N TRP A 174 20.65 24.43 8.51
CA TRP A 174 20.15 23.28 9.26
C TRP A 174 20.79 21.97 8.83
N VAL A 175 20.94 21.74 7.52
CA VAL A 175 21.62 20.55 7.01
C VAL A 175 23.07 20.52 7.49
N ALA A 176 23.79 21.63 7.39
CA ALA A 176 25.19 21.71 7.83
C ALA A 176 25.37 21.50 9.34
N GLU A 177 24.48 22.07 10.16
CA GLU A 177 24.47 21.88 11.61
C GLU A 177 24.18 20.41 11.98
N TYR A 178 23.19 19.81 11.34
CA TYR A 178 22.80 18.43 11.61
C TYR A 178 23.90 17.43 11.24
N VAL A 179 24.50 17.57 10.05
CA VAL A 179 25.61 16.73 9.60
C VAL A 179 26.82 16.87 10.53
N ARG A 180 27.16 18.11 10.93
CA ARG A 180 28.29 18.35 11.85
C ARG A 180 28.07 17.72 13.21
N ASN A 181 26.86 17.83 13.77
CA ASN A 181 26.55 17.25 15.07
C ASN A 181 26.62 15.73 15.01
N LYS A 182 26.10 15.10 13.96
CA LYS A 182 26.21 13.65 13.77
C LYS A 182 27.64 13.14 13.60
N GLN A 183 28.50 13.90 12.92
CA GLN A 183 29.92 13.57 12.80
C GLN A 183 30.64 13.71 14.15
N ASN A 184 30.29 14.71 14.96
CA ASN A 184 30.84 14.86 16.30
C ASN A 184 30.36 13.74 17.23
N ASP A 185 29.09 13.36 17.19
CA ASP A 185 28.55 12.26 18.00
C ASP A 185 29.23 10.92 17.67
N ALA A 186 29.56 10.67 16.40
CA ALA A 186 30.32 9.49 15.98
C ALA A 186 31.78 9.54 16.46
N PHE A 187 32.41 10.71 16.51
CA PHE A 187 33.78 10.89 17.02
C PHE A 187 33.89 10.65 18.54
N PHE A 188 32.87 11.02 19.32
CA PHE A 188 32.84 10.76 20.76
C PHE A 188 32.40 9.34 21.15
N ALA A 189 31.82 8.57 20.22
CA ALA A 189 31.45 7.18 20.45
C ALA A 189 32.67 6.21 20.34
N ASP A 190 33.71 6.58 19.59
CA ASP A 190 34.95 5.78 19.47
C ASP A 190 35.92 5.98 20.66
N ASP A 191 35.84 7.10 21.38
CA ASP A 191 36.70 7.41 22.55
C ASP A 191 36.25 6.73 23.86
N GLU A 192 35.04 6.13 23.92
CA GLU A 192 34.52 5.45 25.13
C GLU A 192 34.95 3.97 25.27
N ILE A 193 35.71 3.41 24.32
CA ILE A 193 36.07 1.98 24.33
C ILE A 193 37.38 1.68 25.08
N ASP A 194 38.20 2.68 25.44
CA ASP A 194 39.61 2.44 25.86
C ASP A 194 39.91 2.68 27.36
N THR A 195 38.93 2.51 28.27
CA THR A 195 39.18 2.65 29.72
C THR A 195 38.88 1.42 30.60
N GLU A 196 38.45 0.28 30.05
CA GLU A 196 38.21 -0.94 30.86
C GLU A 196 39.37 -1.95 30.90
N ASP A 197 40.46 -1.76 30.14
CA ASP A 197 41.58 -2.74 30.09
C ASP A 197 42.84 -2.35 30.91
N MET A 198 42.74 -1.39 31.84
CA MET A 198 43.82 -1.02 32.77
C MET A 198 43.59 -1.45 34.23
N GLU A 199 42.78 -2.47 34.50
CA GLU A 199 42.68 -3.09 35.84
C GLU A 199 42.72 -4.64 35.81
N ARG A 200 43.71 -5.22 35.14
CA ARG A 200 44.09 -6.64 35.37
C ARG A 200 45.59 -6.86 35.47
#